data_AF-A0A976HBZ1-F1
#
_entry.id   AF-A0A976HBZ1-F1
#
_cell.length_a   1.000
_cell.length_b   1.000
_cell.length_c   1.000
_cell.angle_alpha   90.00
_cell.angle_beta   90.00
_cell.angle_gamma   90.00
#
_symmetry.space_group_name_H-M   'P 1'
#
loop_
_entity.id
_entity.type
_entity.pdbx_description
1 polymer ?
#
loop_
_entity_poly.entity_id
_entity_poly.type
_entity_poly.pdbx_seq_one_letter_code
_entity_poly.pdbx_strand_id
1 'polypeptide(L)' 'METTQKLLTSEERQDRFIKRWKEERVKVDLELETLKKTDKYKNAIKELEKRNEERGTPIVNL' A
#
# COMPACT_ATOMS: atom_id res chain seq x y z
N MET A 1 -24.80 22.00 26.65
CA MET A 1 -25.21 21.29 25.42
C MET A 1 -24.80 19.84 25.59
N GLU A 2 -25.75 18.93 25.72
CA GLU A 2 -25.46 17.50 25.76
C GLU A 2 -25.15 17.05 24.33
N THR A 3 -23.88 16.79 24.04
CA THR A 3 -23.51 16.07 22.83
C THR A 3 -23.79 14.61 23.09
N THR A 4 -25.01 14.16 22.77
CA THR A 4 -25.34 12.74 22.72
C THR A 4 -24.49 12.12 21.61
N GLN A 5 -23.25 11.74 21.93
CA GLN A 5 -22.43 10.96 21.02
C GLN A 5 -23.15 9.63 20.84
N LYS A 6 -23.82 9.48 19.70
CA LYS A 6 -24.49 8.25 19.32
C LYS A 6 -23.45 7.13 19.39
N LEU A 7 -23.60 6.26 20.39
CA LEU A 7 -22.74 5.09 20.56
C LEU A 7 -23.00 4.18 19.36
N LEU A 8 -21.96 4.02 18.53
CA LEU A 8 -22.01 3.14 17.37
C LEU A 8 -22.18 1.70 17.85
N THR A 9 -23.01 0.93 17.15
CA THR A 9 -23.10 -0.51 17.37
C THR A 9 -21.77 -1.18 17.02
N SER A 10 -21.57 -2.44 17.42
CA SER A 10 -20.38 -3.21 17.02
C SER A 10 -20.24 -3.31 15.50
N GLU A 11 -21.36 -3.51 14.80
CA GLU A 11 -21.44 -3.61 13.34
C GLU A 11 -21.07 -2.28 12.66
N GLU A 12 -21.65 -1.16 13.10
CA GLU A 12 -21.32 0.16 12.57
C GLU A 12 -19.84 0.53 12.80
N ARG A 13 -19.24 0.07 13.90
CA ARG A 13 -17.80 0.24 14.18
C ARG A 13 -16.93 -0.57 13.22
N GLN A 14 -17.32 -1.82 12.95
CA GLN A 14 -16.61 -2.69 12.02
C GLN A 14 -16.68 -2.16 10.58
N ASP A 15 -17.85 -1.71 10.14
CA ASP A 15 -18.03 -1.10 8.82
C ASP A 15 -17.21 0.18 8.66
N ARG A 16 -17.19 1.03 9.69
CA ARG A 16 -16.36 2.23 9.69
C ARG A 16 -14.87 1.89 9.61
N PHE A 17 -14.42 0.85 10.31
CA PHE A 17 -13.04 0.38 10.24
C PHE A 17 -12.70 -0.14 8.84
N ILE A 18 -13.53 -1.02 8.28
CA ILE A 18 -13.34 -1.58 6.93
C ILE A 18 -13.30 -0.45 5.89
N LYS A 19 -14.20 0.53 6.00
CA LYS A 19 -14.23 1.68 5.10
C LYS A 19 -12.93 2.48 5.16
N ARG A 20 -12.48 2.84 6.36
CA ARG A 20 -11.20 3.57 6.56
C ARG A 20 -10.01 2.78 6.04
N TRP A 21 -9.98 1.47 6.29
CA TRP A 21 -8.90 0.62 5.80
C TRP A 21 -8.86 0.58 4.26
N LYS A 22 -10.02 0.48 3.59
CA LYS A 22 -10.09 0.57 2.13
C LYS A 22 -9.60 1.92 1.60
N GLU A 23 -9.99 3.01 2.25
CA GLU A 23 -9.55 4.37 1.88
C GLU A 23 -8.03 4.53 2.01
N GLU A 24 -7.45 4.08 3.12
CA GLU A 24 -5.99 4.09 3.32
C GLU A 24 -5.26 3.20 2.32
N ARG A 25 -5.81 2.01 2.02
CA ARG A 25 -5.23 1.12 1.01
C ARG A 25 -5.16 1.77 -0.36
N VAL A 26 -6.22 2.47 -0.79
CA VAL A 26 -6.23 3.20 -2.07
C VAL A 26 -5.17 4.29 -2.09
N LYS A 27 -4.96 5.02 -0.98
CA LYS A 27 -3.89 6.03 -0.90
C LYS A 27 -2.52 5.42 -1.03
N VAL A 28 -2.25 4.32 -0.32
CA VAL A 28 -0.98 3.59 -0.39
C VAL A 28 -0.73 3.07 -1.80
N ASP A 29 -1.75 2.53 -2.46
CA ASP A 29 -1.64 2.03 -3.84
C ASP A 29 -1.31 3.19 -4.82
N LEU A 30 -1.95 4.36 -4.65
CA LEU A 30 -1.64 5.55 -5.45
C LEU A 30 -0.21 6.06 -5.20
N GLU A 31 0.21 6.15 -3.93
CA GLU A 31 1.57 6.55 -3.57
C GLU A 31 2.61 5.59 -4.15
N LEU A 32 2.35 4.28 -4.09
CA LEU A 32 3.20 3.27 -4.70
C LEU A 32 3.32 3.46 -6.22
N GLU A 33 2.21 3.71 -6.91
CA GLU A 33 2.21 3.97 -8.36
C GLU A 33 2.97 5.26 -8.73
N THR A 34 2.93 6.28 -7.88
CA THR A 34 3.76 7.48 -8.09
C THR A 34 5.24 7.18 -7.86
N LEU A 35 5.57 6.41 -6.83
CA LEU A 35 6.95 6.03 -6.52
C LEU A 35 7.56 5.19 -7.64
N LYS A 36 6.81 4.23 -8.20
CA LYS A 36 7.22 3.39 -9.34
C LYS A 36 7.66 4.19 -10.56
N LYS A 37 7.07 5.38 -10.76
CA LYS A 37 7.40 6.25 -11.91
C LYS A 37 8.71 7.01 -11.72
N THR A 38 9.19 7.15 -10.48
CA THR A 38 10.44 7.87 -10.18
C THR A 38 11.66 7.14 -10.72
N ASP A 39 12.65 7.90 -11.20
CA ASP A 39 13.90 7.32 -11.69
C ASP A 39 14.69 6.61 -10.59
N LYS A 40 14.58 7.08 -9.35
CA LYS A 40 15.15 6.41 -8.17
C LYS A 40 14.62 4.99 -8.02
N TYR A 41 13.31 4.79 -8.14
CA TYR A 41 12.71 3.47 -8.05
C TYR A 41 13.15 2.58 -9.21
N LYS A 42 13.09 3.10 -10.44
CA LYS A 42 13.53 2.35 -11.64
C LYS A 42 14.99 1.92 -11.55
N ASN A 43 15.87 2.80 -11.07
CA ASN A 43 17.29 2.47 -10.89
C ASN A 43 17.50 1.42 -9.80
N ALA A 44 16.77 1.51 -8.68
CA ALA A 44 16.84 0.50 -7.62
C ALA A 44 16.40 -0.89 -8.11
N ILE A 45 15.37 -0.96 -8.96
CA ILE A 45 14.94 -2.22 -9.60
C ILE A 45 16.04 -2.77 -10.51
N LYS A 46 16.62 -1.93 -11.39
CA LYS A 46 17.73 -2.35 -12.26
C LYS A 46 18.95 -2.86 -11.48
N GLU A 47 19.29 -2.21 -10.37
CA GLU A 47 20.39 -2.66 -9.50
C GLU A 47 20.06 -3.97 -8.78
N LEU A 48 18.79 -4.22 -8.46
CA LEU A 48 18.34 -5.49 -7.90
C LEU A 48 18.38 -6.60 -8.95
N GLU A 49 17.89 -6.34 -10.17
CA GLU A 49 17.95 -7.26 -11.30
C GLU A 49 19.39 -7.67 -11.60
N LYS A 50 20.30 -6.69 -11.73
CA LYS A 50 21.73 -6.94 -11.95
C LYS A 50 22.34 -7.82 -10.85
N ARG A 51 22.05 -7.53 -9.58
CA ARG A 51 22.55 -8.35 -8.46
C ARG A 51 21.95 -9.75 -8.44
N ASN A 52 20.71 -9.90 -8.89
CA ASN A 52 20.06 -11.21 -8.98
C ASN A 52 20.68 -12.05 -10.11
N GLU A 53 20.99 -11.44 -11.25
CA GLU A 53 21.73 -12.06 -12.36
C GLU A 53 23.13 -12.50 -11.92
N GLU A 54 23.88 -11.63 -11.23
CA GLU A 54 25.21 -11.96 -10.68
C GLU A 54 25.18 -13.13 -9.68
N ARG A 55 24.06 -13.30 -8.95
CA ARG A 55 23.86 -14.40 -7.99
C ARG A 55 23.30 -15.66 -8.63
N GLY A 56 22.94 -15.65 -9.92
CA GLY A 56 22.26 -16.75 -10.59
C GLY A 56 20.86 -17.03 -10.05
N THR A 57 20.21 -16.03 -9.44
CA THR A 57 18.84 -16.16 -8.92
C THR A 57 17.88 -16.17 -10.11
N PRO A 58 17.04 -17.20 -10.27
CA PRO A 58 16.09 -17.23 -11.38
C PRO A 58 15.13 -16.04 -11.27
N ILE A 59 14.92 -15.36 -12.41
CA ILE A 59 13.95 -14.26 -12.52
C ILE A 59 12.57 -14.87 -12.25
N VAL A 60 11.97 -14.53 -11.11
CA VAL A 60 10.58 -14.86 -10.83
C VAL A 60 9.75 -13.81 -11.56
N ASN A 61 9.17 -14.18 -12.69
CA ASN A 61 8.16 -13.36 -13.36
C ASN A 61 6.97 -13.21 -12.39
N LEU A 62 6.82 -12.01 -11.81
CA LEU A 62 5.66 -11.61 -11.01
C LEU A 62 4.52 -11.15 -11.91
#